data_AF-A0A969HEC3-F1
#
_entry.id   AF-A0A969HEC3-F1
#
_cell.length_a   1.000
_cell.length_b   1.000
_cell.length_c   1.000
_cell.angle_alpha   90.00
_cell.angle_beta   90.00
_cell.angle_gamma   90.00
#
_symmetry.space_group_name_H-M   'P 1'
#
loop_
_entity.id
_entity.type
_entity.pdbx_description
1 polymer ?
#
loop_
_entity_poly.entity_id
_entity_poly.type
_entity_poly.pdbx_seq_one_letter_code
_entity_poly.pdbx_strand_id
1 'polypeptide(L)'
;MSTLCAEQGLHGDLLADAAAGVVWLRVTGTLAGLPELYQHLSRRWPQTILAACPTEVKTGLNVWGSAPVPLNLMQTIKQRFDPQNLLNPGRYLF
;
A
#
# COMPACT_ATOMS: atom_id res chain seq x y z
N MET A 1 0.38 -16.18 -7.22
CA MET A 1 -0.08 -15.78 -5.87
C MET A 1 -0.10 -16.96 -4.91
N SER A 2 -0.60 -18.14 -5.31
CA SER A 2 -0.64 -19.33 -4.44
C SER A 2 0.73 -19.82 -3.96
N THR A 3 1.78 -19.79 -4.79
CA THR A 3 3.11 -20.31 -4.41
C THR A 3 3.82 -19.45 -3.36
N LEU A 4 3.91 -18.14 -3.57
CA LEU A 4 4.56 -17.21 -2.63
C LEU A 4 3.82 -17.13 -1.29
N CYS A 5 2.48 -17.20 -1.29
CA CYS A 5 1.71 -17.21 -0.07
C CYS A 5 1.91 -18.53 0.72
N ALA A 6 1.90 -19.68 0.03
CA ALA A 6 2.10 -20.97 0.68
C ALA A 6 3.50 -21.12 1.30
N GLU A 7 4.55 -20.62 0.63
CA GLU A 7 5.93 -20.65 1.11
C GLU A 7 6.16 -19.78 2.36
N GLN A 8 5.33 -18.74 2.56
CA GLN A 8 5.45 -17.76 3.65
C GLN A 8 4.41 -17.94 4.78
N GLY A 9 3.61 -19.01 4.73
CA GLY A 9 2.53 -19.25 5.70
C GLY A 9 1.45 -18.16 5.65
N LEU A 10 1.17 -17.64 4.45
CA LEU A 10 0.17 -16.62 4.19
C LEU A 10 -1.06 -17.24 3.51
N HIS A 11 -2.24 -16.75 3.87
CA HIS A 11 -3.52 -17.05 3.22
C HIS A 11 -4.08 -15.78 2.59
N GLY A 12 -4.69 -15.91 1.40
CA GLY A 12 -5.22 -14.78 0.64
C GLY A 12 -6.67 -14.98 0.24
N ASP A 13 -7.54 -14.04 0.63
CA ASP A 13 -8.93 -13.96 0.19
C ASP A 13 -9.11 -12.75 -0.75
N LEU A 14 -9.88 -12.92 -1.83
CA LEU A 14 -10.04 -11.91 -2.87
C LEU A 14 -11.50 -11.54 -3.09
N LEU A 15 -11.77 -10.24 -3.19
CA LEU A 15 -13.04 -9.67 -3.62
C LEU A 15 -12.78 -8.73 -4.81
N ALA A 16 -13.38 -9.02 -5.96
CA ALA A 16 -13.25 -8.19 -7.15
C ALA A 16 -14.56 -7.43 -7.42
N ASP A 17 -14.46 -6.12 -7.55
CA ASP A 17 -15.48 -5.28 -8.16
C ASP A 17 -15.10 -5.07 -9.64
N ALA A 18 -15.72 -5.86 -10.50
CA ALA A 18 -15.44 -5.82 -11.94
C ALA A 18 -15.89 -4.50 -12.60
N ALA A 19 -16.93 -3.85 -12.07
CA ALA A 19 -17.44 -2.61 -12.62
C ALA A 19 -16.52 -1.42 -12.31
N ALA A 20 -15.95 -1.41 -11.11
CA ALA A 20 -14.96 -0.40 -10.70
C ALA A 20 -13.53 -0.72 -11.17
N GLY A 21 -13.26 -1.96 -11.59
CA GLY A 21 -11.90 -2.43 -11.92
C GLY A 21 -11.00 -2.55 -10.68
N VAL A 22 -11.59 -2.80 -9.50
CA VAL A 22 -10.89 -2.84 -8.22
C VAL A 22 -10.86 -4.26 -7.68
N VAL A 23 -9.68 -4.67 -7.19
CA VAL A 23 -9.50 -5.94 -6.49
C VAL A 23 -9.04 -5.68 -5.07
N TRP A 24 -9.81 -6.15 -4.10
CA TRP A 24 -9.46 -6.18 -2.70
C TRP A 24 -8.84 -7.53 -2.37
N LEU A 25 -7.60 -7.52 -1.88
CA LEU A 25 -6.90 -8.70 -1.38
C LEU A 25 -6.75 -8.58 0.13
N ARG A 26 -7.30 -9.53 0.88
CA ARG A 26 -7.04 -9.70 2.30
C ARG A 26 -5.98 -10.79 2.46
N VAL A 27 -4.91 -10.48 3.18
CA VAL A 27 -3.86 -11.45 3.49
C VAL A 27 -3.82 -11.65 5.00
N THR A 28 -3.79 -12.90 5.44
CA THR A 28 -3.63 -13.31 6.84
C THR A 28 -2.46 -14.27 6.96
N GLY A 29 -1.89 -14.43 8.16
CA GLY A 29 -0.75 -15.32 8.42
C GLY A 29 0.39 -14.61 9.12
N THR A 30 1.63 -15.04 8.84
CA THR A 30 2.83 -14.48 9.47
C THR A 30 3.10 -13.04 9.02
N LEU A 31 3.55 -12.18 9.92
CA LEU A 31 3.86 -10.79 9.58
C LEU A 31 5.13 -10.66 8.72
N ALA A 32 6.04 -11.63 8.82
CA ALA A 32 7.35 -11.60 8.15
C ALA A 32 7.25 -11.61 6.62
N GLY A 33 6.27 -12.34 6.06
CA GLY A 33 6.10 -12.44 4.61
C GLY A 33 5.31 -11.28 3.97
N LEU A 34 4.64 -10.44 4.77
CA LEU A 34 3.76 -9.38 4.25
C LEU A 34 4.51 -8.28 3.47
N PRO A 35 5.66 -7.76 3.93
CA PRO A 35 6.43 -6.76 3.17
C PRO A 35 6.86 -7.26 1.79
N GLU A 36 7.36 -8.50 1.72
CA GLU A 36 7.83 -9.10 0.47
C GLU A 36 6.67 -9.30 -0.52
N LEU A 37 5.55 -9.83 -0.03
CA LEU A 37 4.33 -9.96 -0.83
C LEU A 37 3.87 -8.60 -1.36
N TYR A 38 3.80 -7.57 -0.50
CA TYR A 38 3.39 -6.23 -0.91
C TYR A 38 4.33 -5.64 -1.97
N GLN A 39 5.64 -5.78 -1.80
CA GLN A 39 6.62 -5.32 -2.80
C GLN A 39 6.49 -6.06 -4.12
N HIS A 40 6.24 -7.38 -4.09
CA HIS A 40 6.00 -8.18 -5.29
C HIS A 40 4.75 -7.70 -6.03
N LEU A 41 3.63 -7.51 -5.31
CA LEU A 41 2.37 -7.05 -5.87
C LEU A 41 2.49 -5.63 -6.45
N SER A 42 3.07 -4.69 -5.71
CA SER A 42 3.24 -3.30 -6.14
C SER A 42 4.19 -3.15 -7.34
N ARG A 43 5.22 -3.99 -7.47
CA ARG A 43 6.06 -4.04 -8.68
C ARG A 43 5.28 -4.53 -9.91
N ARG A 44 4.39 -5.52 -9.72
CA ARG A 44 3.59 -6.08 -10.82
C ARG A 44 2.41 -5.18 -11.19
N TRP A 45 1.83 -4.53 -10.19
CA TRP A 45 0.67 -3.65 -10.25
C TRP A 45 0.96 -2.36 -9.44
N PRO A 46 1.51 -1.31 -10.09
CA PRO A 46 1.92 -0.06 -9.43
C PRO A 46 0.82 0.64 -8.62
N GLN A 47 -0.44 0.38 -8.95
CA GLN A 47 -1.65 0.90 -8.29
C GLN A 47 -1.97 0.20 -6.96
N THR A 48 -1.16 -0.79 -6.53
CA THR A 48 -1.42 -1.55 -5.32
C THR A 48 -1.22 -0.69 -4.08
N ILE A 49 -2.31 -0.43 -3.36
CA ILE A 49 -2.30 0.28 -2.08
C ILE A 49 -2.39 -0.71 -0.91
N LEU A 50 -1.73 -0.39 0.20
CA LEU A 50 -1.86 -1.10 1.46
C LEU A 50 -2.95 -0.42 2.31
N ALA A 51 -4.20 -0.83 2.08
CA ALA A 51 -5.37 -0.21 2.72
C ALA A 51 -5.36 -0.38 4.26
N ALA A 52 -4.94 -1.55 4.75
CA ALA A 52 -4.83 -1.85 6.17
C ALA A 52 -3.70 -2.86 6.43
N CYS A 53 -2.98 -2.68 7.54
CA CYS A 53 -1.97 -3.62 8.04
C CYS A 53 -1.65 -3.31 9.51
N PRO A 54 -1.06 -4.28 10.25
CA PRO A 54 -0.47 -4.03 11.56
C PRO A 54 0.59 -2.93 11.50
N THR A 55 0.70 -2.13 12.57
CA THR A 55 1.56 -0.95 12.62
C THR A 55 3.03 -1.30 12.39
N GLU A 56 3.46 -2.45 12.91
CA GLU A 56 4.83 -2.98 12.82
C GLU A 56 5.25 -3.27 11.38
N VAL A 57 4.29 -3.62 10.52
CA VAL A 57 4.50 -3.87 9.09
C VAL A 57 4.41 -2.56 8.31
N LYS A 58 3.57 -1.63 8.77
CA LYS A 58 3.35 -0.35 8.11
C LYS A 58 4.59 0.54 8.10
N THR A 59 5.39 0.48 9.17
CA THR A 59 6.63 1.24 9.31
C THR A 59 7.68 0.76 8.31
N GLY A 60 7.97 1.58 7.29
CA GLY A 60 8.97 1.29 6.26
C GLY A 60 8.39 0.88 4.90
N LEU A 61 7.07 0.80 4.75
CA LEU A 61 6.41 0.55 3.47
C LEU A 61 5.76 1.82 2.93
N ASN A 62 5.93 2.08 1.63
CA ASN A 62 5.10 3.06 0.94
C ASN A 62 3.71 2.48 0.70
N VAL A 63 2.74 2.84 1.54
CA VAL A 63 1.39 2.25 1.54
C VAL A 63 0.51 2.69 0.36
N TRP A 64 0.95 3.66 -0.45
CA TRP A 64 0.16 4.20 -1.56
C TRP A 64 0.57 3.65 -2.93
N GLY A 65 1.45 2.66 -2.96
CA GLY A 65 1.99 2.14 -4.20
C GLY A 65 2.96 3.12 -4.85
N SER A 66 3.14 3.03 -6.17
CA SER A 66 4.07 3.90 -6.88
C SER A 66 3.61 5.36 -6.85
N ALA A 67 4.56 6.29 -6.75
CA ALA A 67 4.27 7.70 -6.86
C ALA A 67 3.64 8.00 -8.24
N PRO A 68 2.47 8.65 -8.30
CA PRO A 68 1.83 9.02 -9.55
C PRO A 68 2.57 10.23 -10.14
N VAL A 69 2.48 10.36 -11.47
CA VAL A 69 3.14 11.42 -12.25
C VAL A 69 2.92 12.84 -11.67
N PRO A 70 1.72 13.25 -11.21
CA PRO A 70 1.51 14.60 -10.66
C PRO A 70 1.89 14.76 -9.18
N LEU A 71 2.86 14.00 -8.64
CA LEU A 71 3.28 14.06 -7.23
C LEU A 71 3.55 15.50 -6.74
N ASN A 72 4.23 16.29 -7.56
CA ASN A 72 4.59 17.68 -7.25
C ASN A 72 3.35 18.58 -7.04
N LEU A 73 2.31 18.39 -7.86
CA LEU A 73 1.07 19.15 -7.70
C LEU A 73 0.40 18.84 -6.35
N MET A 74 0.36 17.56 -5.97
CA MET A 74 -0.22 17.17 -4.69
C MET A 74 0.57 17.69 -3.49
N GLN A 75 1.91 17.70 -3.57
CA GLN A 75 2.77 18.34 -2.56
C GLN A 75 2.50 19.83 -2.45
N THR A 76 2.37 20.52 -3.58
CA THR A 76 2.02 21.95 -3.62
C THR A 76 0.67 22.22 -2.95
N ILE A 77 -0.34 21.37 -3.21
CA ILE A 77 -1.66 21.48 -2.56
C ILE A 77 -1.50 21.32 -1.05
N LYS A 78 -0.83 20.26 -0.57
CA LYS A 78 -0.65 20.03 0.88
C LYS A 78 0.15 21.14 1.56
N GLN A 79 1.17 21.70 0.92
CA GLN A 79 1.91 22.86 1.46
C GLN A 79 1.05 24.11 1.62
N ARG A 80 0.10 24.36 0.70
CA ARG A 80 -0.80 25.51 0.80
C ARG A 80 -1.80 25.37 1.94
N PHE A 81 -2.28 24.16 2.21
CA PHE A 81 -3.28 23.89 3.24
C PHE A 81 -2.68 23.59 4.62
N ASP A 82 -1.46 23.08 4.68
CA ASP A 82 -0.77 22.73 5.92
C ASP A 82 0.72 23.09 5.85
N PRO A 83 1.05 24.40 5.86
CA PRO A 83 2.42 24.87 5.68
C PRO A 83 3.36 24.47 6.83
N GLN A 84 2.82 24.21 8.02
CA GLN A 84 3.59 23.74 9.18
C GLN A 84 3.69 22.21 9.28
N ASN A 85 3.11 21.46 8.33
CA ASN A 85 3.07 20.00 8.31
C ASN A 85 2.53 19.36 9.61
N LEU A 86 1.46 19.93 10.17
CA LEU A 86 0.83 19.45 11.39
C LEU A 86 -0.09 18.25 11.13
N LEU A 87 -0.64 18.12 9.92
CA LEU A 87 -1.58 17.08 9.56
C LEU A 87 -0.84 15.86 8.99
N ASN A 88 -0.82 14.78 9.77
CA ASN A 88 -0.25 13.46 9.42
C ASN A 88 1.22 13.50 8.94
N PRO A 89 2.16 13.98 9.78
CA PRO A 89 3.58 13.99 9.43
C PRO A 89 4.13 12.56 9.25
N GLY A 90 5.07 12.40 8.31
CA GLY A 90 5.69 11.12 7.97
C GLY A 90 4.79 10.20 7.15
N ARG A 91 3.72 10.74 6.55
CA ARG A 91 2.81 10.00 5.67
C ARG A 91 2.73 10.70 4.33
N TYR A 92 2.38 9.91 3.31
CA TYR A 92 2.46 10.27 1.90
C TYR A 92 2.28 11.74 1.58
N LEU A 93 3.36 12.25 0.97
CA LEU A 93 3.66 13.63 0.60
C LEU A 93 4.44 14.46 1.63
N PHE A 94 4.62 14.05 2.91
CA PHE A 94 5.68 14.54 3.83
C PHE A 94 6.07 13.51 4.89
#